data_AF-A0A178CEL3-F1
#
_entry.id   AF-A0A178CEL3-F1
#
_cell.length_a   1.000
_cell.length_b   1.000
_cell.length_c   1.000
_cell.angle_alpha   90.00
_cell.angle_beta   90.00
_cell.angle_gamma   90.00
#
_symmetry.space_group_name_H-M   'P 1'
#
loop_
_entity.id
_entity.type
_entity.pdbx_description
1 polymer ?
#
loop_
_entity_poly.entity_id
_entity_poly.type
_entity_poly.pdbx_seq_one_letter_code
_entity_poly.pdbx_strand_id
1 'polypeptide(L)'
;MAAVTANAVAHQIPPMSIPAMPRIRPPRMLKGEPHPNQGLQPTVVPKNGNIKWVQGKWRAGGSNAVKNRAATQDMQVAKALRHQRHGLDIYAYRHIRTNQVVYSLTRTLQETKILKQLLYHGKKTVPASVRPDMWTPYFSIHFPPTAAGALEGLFAFQKLRELSMQRQLSPPEDLIKATQEDIDIVKSKLGSPVTLQEMAVRDGLVGKIPKLDEILPKKLRARKLMDQKATSVADVAFVLDWISSGPSPWEKVTMVETSRLIKASEMTNRARRRVNKIRKELEKKAAEIRSRAALALQDLPAHERALLPLTRNAIQQLSMEHHGIIRGRKLDVSNGESHNDLKAPEEYDSAQLREELKQQNLDVFKERQQIAKAAEQGAIEEWFNNNELPITEAGSVWEHVSAARESALKSFDAQDRLNGSETQSATLQTSQSTGANQAHSTTTKPEWAKQTREIKMYWADLNDGLFAASWPGNVVHGALAPFGLAKAWKTKLGLDDEGEFPKGKPQQQYQAVVSKSVHVIGSGINDGWMPKEMANGYTQPPLWEQPPLTEPEEDFTDYPTEQAEMEEFSAASPQEKVASRSAPEEYEDVVVEARPRGFWGRVRGLFGR
;
A
#
# COMPACT_ATOMS: atom_id res chain seq x y z
N MET A 1 59.72 -44.52 -19.70
CA MET A 1 58.53 -45.24 -20.20
C MET A 1 58.01 -46.26 -19.17
N ALA A 2 57.75 -45.84 -17.92
CA ALA A 2 57.19 -46.72 -16.88
C ALA A 2 56.15 -46.03 -15.96
N ALA A 3 55.84 -44.75 -16.20
CA ALA A 3 54.89 -43.99 -15.39
C ALA A 3 53.50 -43.82 -16.05
N VAL A 4 53.34 -44.24 -17.31
CA VAL A 4 52.09 -44.07 -18.07
C VAL A 4 51.12 -45.24 -17.87
N THR A 5 51.59 -46.39 -17.40
CA THR A 5 50.76 -47.60 -17.20
C THR A 5 50.03 -47.65 -15.87
N ALA A 6 50.41 -46.85 -14.86
CA ALA A 6 49.74 -46.86 -13.55
C ALA A 6 48.41 -46.09 -13.53
N ASN A 7 48.23 -45.09 -14.40
CA ASN A 7 46.99 -44.27 -14.42
C ASN A 7 45.85 -44.87 -15.25
N ALA A 8 46.10 -45.91 -16.06
CA ALA A 8 45.06 -46.53 -16.89
C ALA A 8 44.24 -47.62 -16.15
N VAL A 9 44.75 -48.14 -15.02
CA VAL A 9 44.09 -49.25 -14.29
C VAL A 9 43.12 -48.76 -13.21
N ALA A 10 43.19 -47.49 -12.79
CA ALA A 10 42.34 -46.96 -11.73
C ALA A 10 40.88 -46.65 -12.17
N HIS A 11 40.55 -46.79 -13.46
CA HIS A 11 39.22 -46.46 -14.01
C HIS A 11 38.34 -47.67 -14.38
N GLN A 12 38.74 -48.90 -14.07
CA GLN A 12 37.97 -50.10 -14.43
C GLN A 12 37.19 -50.77 -13.28
N ILE A 13 37.17 -50.19 -12.08
CA ILE A 13 36.25 -50.67 -11.04
C ILE A 13 34.95 -49.86 -11.17
N PRO A 14 33.83 -50.45 -11.63
CA PRO A 14 32.55 -49.77 -11.59
C PRO A 14 32.27 -49.36 -10.13
N PRO A 15 31.83 -48.11 -9.86
CA PRO A 15 31.55 -47.69 -8.49
C PRO A 15 30.53 -48.66 -7.91
N MET A 16 30.92 -49.43 -6.89
CA MET A 16 29.99 -50.30 -6.18
C MET A 16 28.80 -49.44 -5.76
N SER A 17 27.61 -49.83 -6.21
CA SER A 17 26.37 -49.15 -5.85
C SER A 17 26.21 -49.27 -4.35
N ILE A 18 26.51 -48.19 -3.63
CA ILE A 18 26.19 -48.09 -2.21
C ILE A 18 24.67 -48.30 -2.13
N PRO A 19 24.17 -49.34 -1.45
CA PRO A 19 22.74 -49.57 -1.35
C PRO A 19 22.11 -48.33 -0.75
N ALA A 20 21.00 -47.88 -1.35
CA ALA A 20 20.29 -46.70 -0.87
C ALA A 20 19.97 -46.90 0.62
N MET A 21 20.68 -46.17 1.50
CA MET A 21 20.41 -46.22 2.93
C MET A 21 18.92 -45.95 3.11
N PRO A 22 18.17 -46.84 3.79
CA PRO A 22 16.77 -46.57 4.06
C PRO A 22 16.72 -45.24 4.80
N ARG A 23 15.98 -44.28 4.27
CA ARG A 23 15.74 -43.01 4.96
C ARG A 23 14.98 -43.33 6.24
N ILE A 24 15.71 -43.57 7.32
CA ILE A 24 15.17 -43.75 8.67
C ILE A 24 14.44 -42.45 8.97
N ARG A 25 13.12 -42.49 8.86
CA ARG A 25 12.29 -41.35 9.27
C ARG A 25 12.55 -41.18 10.77
N PRO A 26 12.78 -39.95 11.25
CA PRO A 26 12.92 -39.73 12.68
C PRO A 26 11.69 -40.33 13.38
N PRO A 27 11.86 -40.92 14.58
CA PRO A 27 10.79 -41.61 15.28
C PRO A 27 9.57 -40.69 15.38
N ARG A 28 8.43 -41.20 14.88
CA ARG A 28 7.17 -40.46 14.91
C ARG A 28 6.76 -40.35 16.37
N MET A 29 6.69 -39.13 16.90
CA MET A 29 6.24 -38.90 18.27
C MET A 29 4.88 -39.55 18.50
N LEU A 30 4.70 -40.18 19.66
CA LEU A 30 3.42 -40.76 20.03
C LEU A 30 2.39 -39.63 20.21
N LYS A 31 1.15 -39.90 19.81
CA LYS A 31 0.06 -38.93 19.89
C LYS A 31 -0.21 -38.60 21.37
N GLY A 32 0.17 -37.41 21.80
CA GLY A 32 -0.02 -36.93 23.18
C GLY A 32 1.28 -36.59 23.91
N GLU A 33 2.44 -37.03 23.42
CA GLU A 33 3.72 -36.62 23.99
C GLU A 33 4.00 -35.14 23.64
N PRO A 34 4.34 -34.29 24.63
CA PRO A 34 4.70 -32.90 24.36
C PRO A 34 5.96 -32.86 23.50
N HIS A 35 5.97 -32.00 22.47
CA HIS A 35 7.15 -31.87 21.62
C HIS A 35 8.35 -31.51 22.50
N PRO A 36 9.55 -32.11 22.31
CA PRO A 36 10.75 -31.80 23.12
C PRO A 36 11.18 -30.32 23.10
N ASN A 37 10.58 -29.51 22.21
CA ASN A 37 10.83 -28.08 22.06
C ASN A 37 9.77 -27.21 22.77
N GLN A 38 8.76 -27.82 23.40
CA GLN A 38 7.66 -27.16 24.11
C GLN A 38 7.81 -27.23 25.63
N GLY A 39 8.99 -27.60 26.14
CA GLY A 39 9.26 -27.57 27.57
C GLY A 39 8.97 -26.19 28.17
N LEU A 40 8.20 -26.16 29.26
CA LEU A 40 7.95 -24.95 30.03
C LEU A 40 9.28 -24.37 30.51
N GLN A 41 9.34 -23.05 30.59
CA GLN A 41 10.54 -22.37 31.08
C GLN A 41 10.78 -22.77 32.54
N PRO A 42 11.97 -23.27 32.91
CA PRO A 42 12.27 -23.59 34.29
C PRO A 42 12.35 -22.30 35.11
N THR A 43 11.90 -22.36 36.37
CA THR A 43 11.94 -21.25 37.33
C THR A 43 13.38 -20.82 37.66
N VAL A 44 14.33 -21.74 37.59
CA VAL A 44 15.76 -21.46 37.84
C VAL A 44 16.38 -20.83 36.61
N VAL A 45 16.73 -19.56 36.75
CA VAL A 45 17.33 -18.75 35.70
C VAL A 45 18.87 -18.84 35.78
N PRO A 46 19.58 -19.20 34.70
CA PRO A 46 21.04 -19.25 34.72
C PRO A 46 21.64 -17.85 34.95
N LYS A 47 22.77 -17.80 35.69
CA LYS A 47 23.46 -16.54 36.04
C LYS A 47 23.92 -15.75 34.82
N ASN A 48 24.21 -16.42 33.69
CA ASN A 48 24.70 -15.79 32.48
C ASN A 48 23.57 -15.04 31.73
N GLY A 49 23.66 -13.71 31.66
CA GLY A 49 22.66 -12.84 31.04
C GLY A 49 22.47 -13.02 29.51
N ASN A 50 23.43 -13.67 28.83
CA ASN A 50 23.42 -13.89 27.38
C ASN A 50 22.77 -15.22 26.95
N ILE A 51 22.18 -15.98 27.88
CA ILE A 51 21.50 -17.23 27.59
C ILE A 51 19.98 -16.98 27.54
N LYS A 52 19.32 -17.48 26.50
CA LYS A 52 17.89 -17.31 26.24
C LYS A 52 17.19 -18.67 26.19
N TRP A 53 15.95 -18.72 26.68
CA TRP A 53 15.14 -19.93 26.63
C TRP A 53 14.45 -20.03 25.27
N VAL A 54 14.88 -20.97 24.43
CA VAL A 54 14.33 -21.17 23.08
C VAL A 54 14.23 -22.65 22.76
N GLN A 55 13.05 -23.10 22.30
CA GLN A 55 12.76 -24.50 21.98
C GLN A 55 12.98 -25.43 23.18
N GLY A 56 12.45 -25.08 24.35
CA GLY A 56 12.52 -25.92 25.55
C GLY A 56 13.93 -26.12 26.14
N LYS A 57 14.91 -25.29 25.72
CA LYS A 57 16.30 -25.37 26.19
C LYS A 57 16.90 -23.98 26.36
N TRP A 58 17.83 -23.86 27.30
CA TRP A 58 18.72 -22.72 27.43
C TRP A 58 19.73 -22.72 26.29
N ARG A 59 19.81 -21.64 25.52
CA ARG A 59 20.71 -21.49 24.37
C ARG A 59 21.45 -20.16 24.43
N ALA A 60 22.68 -20.13 23.92
CA ALA A 60 23.42 -18.88 23.78
C ALA A 60 22.67 -17.90 22.85
N GLY A 61 22.69 -16.61 23.18
CA GLY A 61 21.99 -15.55 22.45
C GLY A 61 22.37 -15.47 20.97
N GLY A 62 23.61 -15.81 20.62
CA GLY A 62 24.10 -15.84 19.24
C GLY A 62 23.69 -17.07 18.41
N SER A 63 23.01 -18.06 19.02
CA SER A 63 22.67 -19.31 18.33
C SER A 63 21.62 -19.11 17.22
N ASN A 64 21.68 -19.93 16.17
CA ASN A 64 20.73 -19.87 15.05
C ASN A 64 19.27 -20.07 15.49
N ALA A 65 19.04 -20.87 16.53
CA ALA A 65 17.70 -21.05 17.10
C ALA A 65 17.16 -19.74 17.70
N VAL A 66 17.99 -19.01 18.45
CA VAL A 66 17.61 -17.69 19.02
C VAL A 66 17.40 -16.68 17.90
N LYS A 67 18.29 -16.62 16.90
CA LYS A 67 18.15 -15.73 15.73
C LYS A 67 16.86 -16.00 14.96
N ASN A 68 16.54 -17.27 14.68
CA ASN A 68 15.32 -17.65 13.97
C ASN A 68 14.06 -17.32 14.79
N ARG A 69 14.10 -17.53 16.11
CA ARG A 69 12.98 -17.18 17.00
C ARG A 69 12.78 -15.67 17.08
N ALA A 70 13.85 -14.89 17.18
CA ALA A 70 13.80 -13.43 17.15
C ALA A 70 13.22 -12.93 15.81
N ALA A 71 13.72 -13.42 14.67
CA ALA A 71 13.18 -13.07 13.37
C ALA A 71 11.69 -13.45 13.21
N THR A 72 11.29 -14.60 13.75
CA THR A 72 9.86 -15.00 13.77
C THR A 72 9.03 -14.06 14.62
N GLN A 73 9.55 -13.65 15.78
CA GLN A 73 8.89 -12.69 16.66
C GLN A 73 8.78 -11.32 16.00
N ASP A 74 9.85 -10.81 15.40
CA ASP A 74 9.87 -9.55 14.65
C ASP A 74 8.78 -9.55 13.56
N MET A 75 8.70 -10.62 12.75
CA MET A 75 7.65 -10.77 11.74
C MET A 75 6.25 -10.84 12.34
N GLN A 76 6.09 -11.52 13.48
CA GLN A 76 4.79 -11.64 14.16
C GLN A 76 4.32 -10.30 14.74
N VAL A 77 5.23 -9.53 15.32
CA VAL A 77 4.93 -8.20 15.87
C VAL A 77 4.63 -7.21 14.75
N ALA A 78 5.43 -7.19 13.68
CA ALA A 78 5.12 -6.37 12.50
C ALA A 78 3.77 -6.73 11.89
N LYS A 79 3.46 -8.04 11.77
CA LYS A 79 2.15 -8.48 11.31
C LYS A 79 1.02 -8.07 12.26
N ALA A 80 1.26 -8.08 13.57
CA ALA A 80 0.26 -7.70 14.57
C ALA A 80 -0.08 -6.20 14.50
N LEU A 81 0.93 -5.33 14.39
CA LEU A 81 0.73 -3.88 14.21
C LEU A 81 0.04 -3.57 12.88
N ARG A 82 0.43 -4.24 11.80
CA ARG A 82 -0.26 -4.12 10.49
C ARG A 82 -1.71 -4.58 10.54
N HIS A 83 -2.05 -5.55 11.39
CA HIS A 83 -3.43 -6.00 11.56
C HIS A 83 -4.33 -4.92 12.19
N GLN A 84 -3.78 -4.04 13.04
CA GLN A 84 -4.55 -2.96 13.67
C GLN A 84 -4.98 -1.90 12.66
N ARG A 85 -4.13 -1.60 11.67
CA ARG A 85 -4.42 -0.61 10.61
C ARG A 85 -4.92 -1.21 9.30
N HIS A 86 -5.29 -2.48 9.33
CA HIS A 86 -5.59 -3.21 8.11
C HIS A 86 -6.83 -2.61 7.42
N GLY A 87 -6.63 -2.00 6.25
CA GLY A 87 -7.70 -1.35 5.50
C GLY A 87 -7.83 0.16 5.72
N LEU A 88 -7.06 0.76 6.63
CA LEU A 88 -7.04 2.22 6.80
C LEU A 88 -6.15 2.92 5.79
N ASP A 89 -5.07 2.24 5.39
CA ASP A 89 -4.11 2.80 4.45
C ASP A 89 -3.94 1.89 3.23
N ILE A 90 -3.84 2.50 2.05
CA ILE A 90 -3.49 1.84 0.79
C ILE A 90 -2.24 2.50 0.23
N TYR A 91 -1.31 1.68 -0.24
CA TYR A 91 -0.02 2.10 -0.78
C TYR A 91 0.12 1.60 -2.21
N ALA A 92 0.44 2.49 -3.14
CA ALA A 92 0.74 2.14 -4.52
C ALA A 92 2.23 2.32 -4.82
N TYR A 93 2.79 1.37 -5.58
CA TYR A 93 4.17 1.42 -6.06
C TYR A 93 4.19 1.34 -7.58
N ARG A 94 5.05 2.14 -8.20
CA ARG A 94 5.28 2.16 -9.64
C ARG A 94 6.61 1.50 -9.97
N HIS A 95 6.63 0.68 -11.01
CA HIS A 95 7.87 0.19 -11.58
C HIS A 95 8.46 1.25 -12.51
N ILE A 96 9.70 1.69 -12.25
CA ILE A 96 10.33 2.85 -12.91
C ILE A 96 10.37 2.70 -14.44
N ARG A 97 10.59 1.48 -14.95
CA ARG A 97 10.82 1.24 -16.39
C ARG A 97 9.58 0.87 -17.19
N THR A 98 8.60 0.24 -16.56
CA THR A 98 7.43 -0.33 -17.26
C THR A 98 6.13 0.38 -16.87
N ASN A 99 6.18 1.29 -15.90
CA ASN A 99 5.01 2.00 -15.37
C ASN A 99 3.89 1.08 -14.85
N GLN A 100 4.22 -0.19 -14.56
CA GLN A 100 3.30 -1.08 -13.86
C GLN A 100 3.05 -0.55 -12.45
N VAL A 101 1.80 -0.60 -12.00
CA VAL A 101 1.41 -0.12 -10.68
C VAL A 101 0.91 -1.30 -9.85
N VAL A 102 1.36 -1.38 -8.60
CA VAL A 102 0.98 -2.45 -7.68
C VAL A 102 0.47 -1.86 -6.38
N TYR A 103 -0.63 -2.40 -5.88
CA TYR A 103 -1.27 -1.96 -4.65
C TYR A 103 -0.88 -2.84 -3.47
N SER A 104 -0.79 -2.24 -2.28
CA SER A 104 -0.44 -2.91 -1.04
C SER A 104 -1.17 -2.27 0.14
N LEU A 105 -1.62 -3.09 1.09
CA LEU A 105 -2.12 -2.61 2.39
C LEU A 105 -0.98 -2.34 3.40
N THR A 106 0.26 -2.59 2.99
CA THR A 106 1.44 -2.37 3.83
C THR A 106 2.43 -1.43 3.16
N ARG A 107 3.04 -0.55 3.96
CA ARG A 107 4.11 0.37 3.55
C ARG A 107 5.39 -0.28 3.09
N THR A 108 5.55 -1.58 3.30
CA THR A 108 6.68 -2.34 2.78
C THR A 108 6.25 -3.19 1.60
N LEU A 109 7.14 -3.26 0.64
CA LEU A 109 6.97 -4.00 -0.60
C LEU A 109 7.11 -5.53 -0.34
N GLN A 110 5.98 -6.25 -0.20
CA GLN A 110 5.95 -7.69 0.03
C GLN A 110 5.97 -8.51 -1.28
N GLU A 111 7.10 -9.15 -1.58
CA GLU A 111 7.30 -9.94 -2.81
C GLU A 111 6.15 -10.92 -3.12
N THR A 112 5.71 -11.68 -2.12
CA THR A 112 4.65 -12.70 -2.28
C THR A 112 3.28 -12.14 -2.68
N LYS A 113 3.02 -10.86 -2.39
CA LYS A 113 1.75 -10.18 -2.70
C LYS A 113 1.83 -9.42 -4.01
N ILE A 114 3.01 -8.93 -4.35
CA ILE A 114 3.26 -8.08 -5.53
C ILE A 114 3.31 -8.92 -6.79
N LEU A 115 4.07 -10.02 -6.79
CA LEU A 115 4.20 -10.88 -7.97
C LEU A 115 2.85 -11.45 -8.44
N LYS A 116 1.87 -11.58 -7.53
CA LYS A 116 0.51 -12.03 -7.84
C LYS A 116 -0.35 -11.00 -8.56
N GLN A 117 0.05 -9.74 -8.55
CA GLN A 117 -0.67 -8.65 -9.23
C GLN A 117 -0.15 -8.43 -10.65
N LEU A 118 1.05 -8.93 -10.97
CA LEU A 118 1.65 -8.81 -12.29
C LEU A 118 1.13 -9.92 -13.21
N LEU A 119 0.28 -9.57 -14.17
CA LEU A 119 -0.18 -10.50 -15.19
C LEU A 119 0.91 -10.76 -16.25
N TYR A 120 0.88 -11.96 -16.82
CA TYR A 120 1.80 -12.35 -17.89
C TYR A 120 1.36 -11.77 -19.24
N HIS A 121 2.18 -10.87 -19.79
CA HIS A 121 1.95 -10.25 -21.11
C HIS A 121 2.94 -10.75 -22.17
N GLY A 122 3.80 -11.72 -21.82
CA GLY A 122 4.85 -12.26 -22.68
C GLY A 122 6.20 -12.45 -21.99
N LYS A 123 7.20 -12.89 -22.74
CA LYS A 123 8.56 -13.12 -22.21
C LYS A 123 9.14 -11.82 -21.63
N LYS A 124 9.75 -11.90 -20.44
CA LYS A 124 10.37 -10.77 -19.71
C LYS A 124 9.39 -9.68 -19.24
N THR A 125 8.09 -9.97 -19.15
CA THR A 125 7.09 -9.01 -18.64
C THR A 125 6.89 -9.12 -17.12
N VAL A 126 6.99 -10.34 -16.57
CA VAL A 126 6.92 -10.59 -15.13
C VAL A 126 8.32 -10.94 -14.61
N PRO A 127 8.86 -10.21 -13.62
CA PRO A 127 10.15 -10.52 -13.02
C PRO A 127 10.07 -11.77 -12.15
N ALA A 128 11.16 -12.54 -12.04
CA ALA A 128 11.23 -13.74 -11.21
C ALA A 128 11.24 -13.43 -9.70
N SER A 129 11.80 -12.28 -9.33
CA SER A 129 11.87 -11.77 -7.97
C SER A 129 11.73 -10.25 -7.98
N VAL A 130 11.17 -9.71 -6.91
CA VAL A 130 10.95 -8.27 -6.81
C VAL A 130 12.26 -7.57 -6.43
N ARG A 131 12.75 -6.75 -7.35
CA ARG A 131 13.96 -5.95 -7.21
C ARG A 131 13.63 -4.57 -6.65
N PRO A 132 13.93 -4.26 -5.38
CA PRO A 132 13.45 -3.04 -4.72
C PRO A 132 13.84 -1.75 -5.46
N ASP A 133 15.05 -1.70 -6.02
CA ASP A 133 15.60 -0.60 -6.81
C ASP A 133 14.74 -0.17 -8.00
N MET A 134 13.94 -1.09 -8.54
CA MET A 134 13.09 -0.82 -9.71
C MET A 134 11.70 -0.33 -9.33
N TRP A 135 11.37 -0.26 -8.04
CA TRP A 135 10.06 0.12 -7.52
C TRP A 135 10.16 1.39 -6.67
N THR A 136 9.38 2.39 -7.04
CA THR A 136 9.24 3.63 -6.30
C THR A 136 7.84 3.74 -5.71
N PRO A 137 7.69 4.35 -4.53
CA PRO A 137 6.39 4.84 -4.07
C PRO A 137 5.72 5.68 -5.16
N TYR A 138 4.41 5.50 -5.34
CA TYR A 138 3.64 6.25 -6.31
C TYR A 138 2.65 7.19 -5.63
N PHE A 139 1.74 6.63 -4.84
CA PHE A 139 0.85 7.39 -3.98
C PHE A 139 0.41 6.55 -2.77
N SER A 140 -0.12 7.20 -1.75
CA SER A 140 -0.81 6.54 -0.65
C SER A 140 -2.16 7.18 -0.35
N ILE A 141 -3.12 6.36 0.05
CA ILE A 141 -4.49 6.75 0.39
C ILE A 141 -4.69 6.42 1.86
N HIS A 142 -5.20 7.38 2.63
CA HIS A 142 -5.44 7.26 4.06
C HIS A 142 -6.90 7.57 4.35
N PHE A 143 -7.60 6.57 4.87
CA PHE A 143 -8.98 6.66 5.32
C PHE A 143 -9.02 7.14 6.78
N PRO A 144 -10.13 7.74 7.23
CA PRO A 144 -10.30 8.09 8.64
C PRO A 144 -10.16 6.84 9.52
N PRO A 145 -9.56 6.94 10.72
CA PRO A 145 -9.32 5.82 11.63
C PRO A 145 -10.61 5.37 12.34
N THR A 146 -11.67 5.15 11.57
CA THR A 146 -12.96 4.66 12.01
C THR A 146 -13.16 3.24 11.49
N ALA A 147 -14.03 2.47 12.12
CA ALA A 147 -14.35 1.14 11.63
C ALA A 147 -14.96 1.16 10.22
N ALA A 148 -15.72 2.21 9.89
CA ALA A 148 -16.24 2.42 8.54
C ALA A 148 -15.12 2.71 7.53
N GLY A 149 -14.18 3.60 7.89
CA GLY A 149 -13.01 3.89 7.04
C GLY A 149 -12.18 2.65 6.73
N ALA A 150 -11.99 1.75 7.69
CA ALA A 150 -11.31 0.47 7.47
C ALA A 150 -12.05 -0.45 6.49
N LEU A 151 -13.38 -0.46 6.51
CA LEU A 151 -14.19 -1.22 5.54
C LEU A 151 -14.12 -0.59 4.15
N GLU A 152 -14.17 0.74 4.08
CA GLU A 152 -14.07 1.51 2.83
C GLU A 152 -12.72 1.31 2.16
N GLY A 153 -11.61 1.36 2.91
CA GLY A 153 -10.30 1.10 2.33
C GLY A 153 -10.08 -0.35 1.91
N LEU A 154 -10.68 -1.34 2.59
CA LEU A 154 -10.66 -2.72 2.09
C LEU A 154 -11.47 -2.89 0.81
N PHE A 155 -12.63 -2.23 0.73
CA PHE A 155 -13.44 -2.19 -0.46
C PHE A 155 -12.68 -1.52 -1.61
N ALA A 156 -12.08 -0.35 -1.37
CA ALA A 156 -11.27 0.36 -2.34
C ALA A 156 -10.12 -0.51 -2.85
N PHE A 157 -9.36 -1.13 -1.94
CA PHE A 157 -8.25 -2.01 -2.30
C PHE A 157 -8.69 -3.20 -3.15
N GLN A 158 -9.86 -3.79 -2.85
CA GLN A 158 -10.43 -4.84 -3.68
C GLN A 158 -10.76 -4.32 -5.08
N LYS A 159 -11.47 -3.19 -5.18
CA LYS A 159 -11.90 -2.61 -6.46
C LYS A 159 -10.74 -2.15 -7.34
N LEU A 160 -9.73 -1.48 -6.79
CA LEU A 160 -8.53 -1.09 -7.52
C LEU A 160 -7.81 -2.29 -8.15
N ARG A 161 -7.79 -3.43 -7.44
CA ARG A 161 -7.17 -4.65 -7.96
C ARG A 161 -8.04 -5.34 -9.01
N GLU A 162 -9.36 -5.32 -8.85
CA GLU A 162 -10.31 -5.84 -9.84
C GLU A 162 -10.23 -5.03 -11.14
N LEU A 163 -10.28 -3.69 -11.06
CA LEU A 163 -10.18 -2.79 -12.23
C LEU A 163 -8.82 -2.91 -12.93
N SER A 164 -7.73 -2.94 -12.17
CA SER A 164 -6.39 -3.18 -12.71
C SER A 164 -6.30 -4.52 -13.45
N MET A 165 -6.93 -5.58 -12.92
CA MET A 165 -6.94 -6.90 -13.55
C MET A 165 -7.81 -6.91 -14.82
N GLN A 166 -9.00 -6.33 -14.74
CA GLN A 166 -9.95 -6.23 -15.85
C GLN A 166 -9.32 -5.53 -17.05
N ARG A 167 -8.65 -4.39 -16.85
CA ARG A 167 -8.01 -3.67 -17.96
C ARG A 167 -6.89 -4.44 -18.64
N GLN A 168 -6.19 -5.29 -17.91
CA GLN A 168 -5.14 -6.14 -18.48
C GLN A 168 -5.73 -7.35 -19.25
N LEU A 169 -6.85 -7.91 -18.77
CA LEU A 169 -7.48 -9.09 -19.37
C LEU A 169 -8.42 -8.75 -20.53
N SER A 170 -9.20 -7.68 -20.40
CA SER A 170 -10.15 -7.18 -21.39
C SER A 170 -9.93 -5.68 -21.61
N PRO A 171 -8.80 -5.29 -22.22
CA PRO A 171 -8.54 -3.89 -22.54
C PRO A 171 -9.52 -3.35 -23.59
N PRO A 172 -9.90 -2.07 -23.54
CA PRO A 172 -10.63 -1.41 -24.62
C PRO A 172 -9.86 -1.50 -25.94
N GLU A 173 -10.59 -1.44 -27.04
CA GLU A 173 -10.01 -1.62 -28.38
C GLU A 173 -8.91 -0.61 -28.68
N ASP A 174 -9.02 0.63 -28.17
CA ASP A 174 -8.04 1.71 -28.37
C ASP A 174 -6.65 1.40 -27.78
N LEU A 175 -6.59 0.56 -26.74
CA LEU A 175 -5.33 0.10 -26.16
C LEU A 175 -4.72 -1.07 -26.96
N ILE A 176 -5.52 -1.78 -27.75
CA ILE A 176 -5.06 -2.91 -28.56
C ILE A 176 -4.68 -2.45 -29.97
N LYS A 177 -5.42 -1.49 -30.53
CA LYS A 177 -5.24 -0.97 -31.89
C LYS A 177 -4.10 0.05 -31.94
N ALA A 178 -3.45 0.13 -33.11
CA ALA A 178 -2.36 1.06 -33.35
C ALA A 178 -2.92 2.48 -33.55
N THR A 179 -2.50 3.38 -32.66
CA THR A 179 -2.79 4.81 -32.76
C THR A 179 -1.76 5.50 -33.65
N GLN A 180 -2.06 6.72 -34.10
CA GLN A 180 -1.11 7.53 -34.86
C GLN A 180 0.20 7.76 -34.08
N GLU A 181 0.11 7.98 -32.76
CA GLU A 181 1.26 8.11 -31.87
C GLU A 181 2.13 6.85 -31.86
N ASP A 182 1.51 5.66 -31.79
CA ASP A 182 2.22 4.39 -31.84
C ASP A 182 3.00 4.22 -33.15
N ILE A 183 2.40 4.64 -34.27
CA ILE A 183 3.02 4.62 -35.60
C ILE A 183 4.24 5.55 -35.62
N ASP A 184 4.13 6.75 -35.07
CA ASP A 184 5.22 7.73 -35.07
C ASP A 184 6.36 7.34 -34.10
N ILE A 185 6.03 6.68 -32.99
CA ILE A 185 7.01 6.04 -32.09
C ILE A 185 7.75 4.88 -32.81
N VAL A 186 7.07 4.14 -33.67
CA VAL A 186 7.70 3.06 -34.46
C VAL A 186 8.58 3.65 -35.56
N LYS A 187 8.10 4.67 -36.28
CA LYS A 187 8.86 5.39 -37.32
C LYS A 187 10.14 6.01 -36.75
N SER A 188 10.05 6.70 -35.61
CA SER A 188 11.21 7.33 -34.95
C SER A 188 12.27 6.32 -34.51
N LYS A 189 11.89 5.08 -34.15
CA LYS A 189 12.84 4.01 -33.82
C LYS A 189 13.48 3.35 -35.04
N LEU A 190 12.82 3.41 -36.19
CA LEU A 190 13.30 2.81 -37.44
C LEU A 190 14.40 3.66 -38.09
N GLY A 191 14.38 4.99 -37.92
CA GLY A 191 15.47 5.87 -38.36
C GLY A 191 15.01 7.30 -38.68
N SER A 192 15.91 8.08 -39.29
CA SER A 192 15.58 9.42 -39.79
C SER A 192 14.58 9.35 -40.97
N PRO A 193 13.82 10.42 -41.26
CA PRO A 193 12.85 10.42 -42.35
C PRO A 193 13.42 9.96 -43.71
N VAL A 194 14.67 10.29 -44.01
CA VAL A 194 15.38 9.86 -45.24
C VAL A 194 15.58 8.35 -45.29
N THR A 195 16.01 7.74 -44.18
CA THR A 195 16.18 6.28 -44.11
C THR A 195 14.85 5.52 -44.24
N LEU A 196 13.75 6.11 -43.76
CA LEU A 196 12.41 5.55 -43.97
C LEU A 196 12.04 5.56 -45.45
N GLN A 197 12.35 6.64 -46.17
CA GLN A 197 12.10 6.74 -47.60
C GLN A 197 12.92 5.72 -48.40
N GLU A 198 14.20 5.54 -48.07
CA GLU A 198 15.05 4.50 -48.68
C GLU A 198 14.54 3.07 -48.38
N MET A 199 14.08 2.82 -47.15
CA MET A 199 13.48 1.54 -46.78
C MET A 199 12.12 1.32 -47.45
N ALA A 200 11.37 2.38 -47.75
CA ALA A 200 10.12 2.30 -48.50
C ALA A 200 10.38 1.87 -49.94
N VAL A 201 11.38 2.47 -50.60
CA VAL A 201 11.78 2.15 -51.97
C VAL A 201 12.28 0.71 -52.09
N ARG A 202 12.86 0.15 -51.02
CA ARG A 202 13.36 -1.24 -50.98
C ARG A 202 12.32 -2.27 -50.47
N ASP A 203 11.05 -1.91 -50.37
CA ASP A 203 9.96 -2.73 -49.77
C ASP A 203 10.23 -3.22 -48.33
N GLY A 204 11.25 -2.68 -47.66
CA GLY A 204 11.70 -3.09 -46.34
C GLY A 204 10.84 -2.60 -45.18
N LEU A 205 9.82 -1.77 -45.46
CA LEU A 205 8.85 -1.25 -44.49
C LEU A 205 7.62 -2.14 -44.32
N VAL A 206 7.32 -3.00 -45.31
CA VAL A 206 6.11 -3.82 -45.30
C VAL A 206 6.15 -4.78 -44.10
N GLY A 207 5.17 -4.64 -43.20
CA GLY A 207 5.06 -5.45 -41.97
C GLY A 207 5.87 -4.95 -40.76
N LYS A 208 6.67 -3.89 -40.88
CA LYS A 208 7.39 -3.28 -39.74
C LYS A 208 6.60 -2.16 -39.06
N ILE A 209 5.85 -1.39 -39.84
CA ILE A 209 4.99 -0.32 -39.33
C ILE A 209 3.54 -0.84 -39.33
N PRO A 210 2.86 -0.87 -38.17
CA PRO A 210 1.44 -1.25 -38.12
C PRO A 210 0.59 -0.20 -38.84
N LYS A 211 -0.50 -0.63 -39.47
CA LYS A 211 -1.49 0.30 -40.04
C LYS A 211 -2.35 0.90 -38.92
N LEU A 212 -2.93 2.08 -39.18
CA LEU A 212 -3.93 2.66 -38.29
C LEU A 212 -5.06 1.64 -38.08
N ASP A 213 -5.52 1.50 -36.82
CA ASP A 213 -6.56 0.55 -36.38
C ASP A 213 -6.21 -0.94 -36.48
N GLU A 214 -5.01 -1.29 -36.90
CA GLU A 214 -4.52 -2.67 -36.85
C GLU A 214 -4.14 -3.06 -35.42
N ILE A 215 -4.31 -4.35 -35.08
CA ILE A 215 -3.89 -4.88 -33.77
C ILE A 215 -2.37 -4.69 -33.60
N LEU A 216 -1.98 -4.05 -32.49
CA LEU A 216 -0.57 -3.79 -32.18
C LEU A 216 0.25 -5.09 -32.12
N PRO A 217 1.50 -5.07 -32.61
CA PRO A 217 2.45 -6.17 -32.43
C PRO A 217 2.60 -6.55 -30.95
N LYS A 218 2.68 -7.86 -30.66
CA LYS A 218 2.67 -8.41 -29.29
C LYS A 218 3.57 -7.66 -28.29
N LYS A 219 4.77 -7.23 -28.72
CA LYS A 219 5.74 -6.52 -27.88
C LYS A 219 5.32 -5.08 -27.54
N LEU A 220 4.77 -4.34 -28.51
CA LEU A 220 4.28 -2.97 -28.30
C LEU A 220 2.99 -3.00 -27.50
N ARG A 221 2.07 -3.91 -27.85
CA ARG A 221 0.84 -4.16 -27.10
C ARG A 221 1.13 -4.48 -25.64
N ALA A 222 2.06 -5.40 -25.36
CA ALA A 222 2.46 -5.71 -24.00
C ALA A 222 3.02 -4.50 -23.25
N ARG A 223 3.79 -3.63 -23.91
CA ARG A 223 4.31 -2.40 -23.29
C ARG A 223 3.19 -1.41 -22.95
N LYS A 224 2.24 -1.21 -23.87
CA LYS A 224 1.07 -0.34 -23.67
C LYS A 224 0.19 -0.86 -22.53
N LEU A 225 -0.07 -2.16 -22.46
CA LEU A 225 -0.85 -2.79 -21.37
C LEU A 225 -0.15 -2.78 -20.01
N MET A 226 1.18 -2.80 -20.00
CA MET A 226 1.96 -2.69 -18.77
C MET A 226 2.01 -1.26 -18.23
N ASP A 227 1.78 -0.25 -19.06
CA ASP A 227 1.74 1.14 -18.60
C ASP A 227 0.41 1.42 -17.89
N GLN A 228 0.49 1.48 -16.56
CA GLN A 228 -0.67 1.63 -15.68
C GLN A 228 -0.63 2.95 -14.92
N LYS A 229 0.30 3.87 -15.26
CA LYS A 229 0.53 5.08 -14.48
C LYS A 229 -0.71 5.96 -14.44
N ALA A 230 -1.20 6.40 -15.60
CA ALA A 230 -2.38 7.25 -15.70
C ALA A 230 -3.66 6.50 -15.33
N THR A 231 -3.77 5.25 -15.80
CA THR A 231 -4.98 4.44 -15.60
C THR A 231 -5.19 4.09 -14.12
N SER A 232 -4.14 3.84 -13.34
CA SER A 232 -4.27 3.63 -11.89
C SER A 232 -4.78 4.87 -11.14
N VAL A 233 -4.44 6.07 -11.59
CA VAL A 233 -4.95 7.32 -11.00
C VAL A 233 -6.43 7.49 -11.30
N ALA A 234 -6.84 7.29 -12.55
CA ALA A 234 -8.24 7.31 -12.94
C ALA A 234 -9.09 6.29 -12.16
N ASP A 235 -8.56 5.08 -11.92
CA ASP A 235 -9.22 4.07 -11.07
C ASP A 235 -9.43 4.55 -9.64
N VAL A 236 -8.43 5.23 -9.07
CA VAL A 236 -8.54 5.74 -7.70
C VAL A 236 -9.59 6.83 -7.62
N ALA A 237 -9.59 7.79 -8.55
CA ALA A 237 -10.63 8.81 -8.60
C ALA A 237 -12.02 8.19 -8.70
N PHE A 238 -12.20 7.24 -9.62
CA PHE A 238 -13.46 6.52 -9.81
C PHE A 238 -13.92 5.74 -8.56
N VAL A 239 -13.01 5.03 -7.90
CA VAL A 239 -13.34 4.25 -6.69
C VAL A 239 -13.61 5.16 -5.49
N LEU A 240 -12.89 6.26 -5.33
CA LEU A 240 -13.14 7.21 -4.25
C LEU A 240 -14.46 7.96 -4.46
N ASP A 241 -14.79 8.29 -5.69
CA ASP A 241 -16.08 8.87 -6.05
C ASP A 241 -17.22 7.90 -5.74
N TRP A 242 -17.08 6.62 -6.12
CA TRP A 242 -18.03 5.57 -5.72
C TRP A 242 -18.20 5.50 -4.20
N ILE A 243 -17.11 5.53 -3.43
CA ILE A 243 -17.17 5.48 -1.97
C ILE A 243 -17.90 6.70 -1.40
N SER A 244 -17.70 7.87 -1.99
CA SER A 244 -18.22 9.16 -1.53
C SER A 244 -19.72 9.28 -1.78
N SER A 245 -20.17 8.95 -2.99
CA SER A 245 -21.58 8.92 -3.39
C SER A 245 -22.35 7.72 -2.80
N GLY A 246 -21.62 6.71 -2.34
CA GLY A 246 -22.17 5.52 -1.68
C GLY A 246 -22.84 5.77 -0.31
N PRO A 247 -23.36 4.71 0.34
CA PRO A 247 -24.10 4.82 1.60
C PRO A 247 -23.26 5.46 2.70
N SER A 248 -23.93 6.07 3.68
CA SER A 248 -23.22 6.72 4.79
C SER A 248 -22.28 5.74 5.51
N PRO A 249 -21.17 6.21 6.11
CA PRO A 249 -20.20 5.31 6.76
C PRO A 249 -20.87 4.47 7.85
N TRP A 250 -21.81 5.08 8.59
CA TRP A 250 -22.63 4.38 9.57
C TRP A 250 -23.57 3.35 8.92
N GLU A 251 -24.27 3.74 7.85
CA GLU A 251 -25.13 2.82 7.12
C GLU A 251 -24.36 1.60 6.61
N LYS A 252 -23.15 1.77 6.06
CA LYS A 252 -22.28 0.65 5.66
C LYS A 252 -21.99 -0.31 6.82
N VAL A 253 -21.64 0.23 7.99
CA VAL A 253 -21.39 -0.58 9.20
C VAL A 253 -22.65 -1.33 9.62
N THR A 254 -23.79 -0.64 9.67
CA THR A 254 -25.08 -1.27 10.01
C THR A 254 -25.44 -2.36 9.01
N MET A 255 -25.26 -2.12 7.70
CA MET A 255 -25.52 -3.10 6.64
C MET A 255 -24.68 -4.37 6.79
N VAL A 256 -23.40 -4.23 7.17
CA VAL A 256 -22.52 -5.37 7.38
C VAL A 256 -22.95 -6.16 8.61
N GLU A 257 -23.33 -5.50 9.71
CA GLU A 257 -23.77 -6.17 10.93
C GLU A 257 -25.16 -6.81 10.78
N THR A 258 -26.14 -6.15 10.15
CA THR A 258 -27.44 -6.75 9.82
C THR A 258 -27.28 -7.95 8.90
N SER A 259 -26.43 -7.87 7.88
CA SER A 259 -26.13 -9.02 7.00
C SER A 259 -25.52 -10.19 7.78
N ARG A 260 -24.72 -9.92 8.83
CA ARG A 260 -24.19 -10.96 9.72
C ARG A 260 -25.30 -11.58 10.57
N LEU A 261 -26.25 -10.78 11.06
CA LEU A 261 -27.40 -11.24 11.84
C LEU A 261 -28.34 -12.11 11.00
N ILE A 262 -28.66 -11.69 9.77
CA ILE A 262 -29.46 -12.45 8.80
C ILE A 262 -28.81 -13.82 8.54
N LYS A 263 -27.50 -13.83 8.22
CA LYS A 263 -26.78 -15.09 8.04
C LYS A 263 -26.81 -15.94 9.31
N ALA A 264 -26.80 -15.32 10.50
CA ALA A 264 -26.86 -16.04 11.76
C ALA A 264 -28.23 -16.66 12.07
N SER A 265 -29.34 -15.99 11.71
CA SER A 265 -30.69 -16.53 11.87
C SER A 265 -30.92 -17.71 10.92
N GLU A 266 -30.52 -17.57 9.65
CA GLU A 266 -30.66 -18.61 8.60
C GLU A 266 -29.73 -19.82 8.80
N MET A 267 -28.69 -19.69 9.62
CA MET A 267 -27.73 -20.78 9.86
C MET A 267 -28.33 -21.93 10.67
N THR A 268 -28.11 -23.17 10.19
CA THR A 268 -28.42 -24.40 10.94
C THR A 268 -27.62 -24.53 12.24
N ASN A 269 -28.13 -25.31 13.21
CA ASN A 269 -27.45 -25.54 14.50
C ASN A 269 -26.01 -26.06 14.35
N ARG A 270 -25.74 -26.90 13.35
CA ARG A 270 -24.39 -27.41 13.06
C ARG A 270 -23.47 -26.29 12.55
N ALA A 271 -23.97 -25.42 11.68
CA ALA A 271 -23.24 -24.25 11.20
C ALA A 271 -22.96 -23.27 12.36
N ARG A 272 -23.95 -23.01 13.23
CA ARG A 272 -23.78 -22.18 14.44
C ARG A 272 -22.67 -22.69 15.36
N ARG A 273 -22.61 -24.00 15.63
CA ARG A 273 -21.52 -24.61 16.43
C ARG A 273 -20.15 -24.39 15.79
N ARG A 274 -20.03 -24.53 14.47
CA ARG A 274 -18.78 -24.28 13.73
C ARG A 274 -18.39 -22.81 13.80
N VAL A 275 -19.34 -21.89 13.58
CA VAL A 275 -19.09 -20.45 13.66
C VAL A 275 -18.70 -20.01 15.07
N ASN A 276 -19.34 -20.54 16.12
CA ASN A 276 -18.96 -20.25 17.49
C ASN A 276 -17.54 -20.75 17.82
N LYS A 277 -17.16 -21.93 17.29
CA LYS A 277 -15.78 -22.41 17.41
C LYS A 277 -14.80 -21.48 16.71
N ILE A 278 -15.11 -21.06 15.48
CA ILE A 278 -14.31 -20.10 14.71
C ILE A 278 -14.22 -18.77 15.46
N ARG A 279 -15.31 -18.27 16.05
CA ARG A 279 -15.33 -17.02 16.84
C ARG A 279 -14.41 -17.12 18.04
N LYS A 280 -14.48 -18.19 18.83
CA LYS A 280 -13.56 -18.43 19.95
C LYS A 280 -12.10 -18.49 19.49
N GLU A 281 -11.83 -19.10 18.33
CA GLU A 281 -10.50 -19.12 17.73
C GLU A 281 -10.05 -17.73 17.25
N LEU A 282 -10.95 -16.92 16.69
CA LEU A 282 -10.69 -15.54 16.27
C LEU A 282 -10.43 -14.63 17.47
N GLU A 283 -11.21 -14.73 18.55
CA GLU A 283 -11.00 -13.99 19.79
C GLU A 283 -9.63 -14.33 20.42
N LYS A 284 -9.28 -15.63 20.47
CA LYS A 284 -7.95 -16.07 20.91
C LYS A 284 -6.83 -15.49 20.04
N LYS A 285 -6.99 -15.52 18.72
CA LYS A 285 -6.03 -14.92 17.78
C LYS A 285 -5.97 -13.40 17.93
N ALA A 286 -7.08 -12.72 18.15
CA ALA A 286 -7.13 -11.28 18.37
C ALA A 286 -6.42 -10.89 19.67
N ALA A 287 -6.62 -11.64 20.75
CA ALA A 287 -5.88 -11.49 22.00
C ALA A 287 -4.37 -11.74 21.79
N GLU A 288 -4.01 -12.77 21.02
CA GLU A 288 -2.62 -13.05 20.67
C GLU A 288 -2.01 -11.90 19.84
N ILE A 289 -2.74 -11.34 18.87
CA ILE A 289 -2.32 -10.17 18.08
C ILE A 289 -2.12 -8.95 18.99
N ARG A 290 -3.06 -8.68 19.90
CA ARG A 290 -2.95 -7.58 20.88
C ARG A 290 -1.72 -7.76 21.77
N SER A 291 -1.49 -8.98 22.28
CA SER A 291 -0.30 -9.28 23.09
C SER A 291 1.00 -9.09 22.31
N ARG A 292 1.05 -9.47 21.03
CA ARG A 292 2.21 -9.27 20.16
C ARG A 292 2.46 -7.80 19.83
N ALA A 293 1.40 -7.04 19.55
CA ALA A 293 1.52 -5.61 19.31
C ALA A 293 2.04 -4.87 20.55
N ALA A 294 1.59 -5.27 21.75
CA ALA A 294 2.08 -4.72 23.01
C ALA A 294 3.59 -4.91 23.19
N LEU A 295 4.20 -5.99 22.66
CA LEU A 295 5.66 -6.21 22.71
C LEU A 295 6.48 -5.12 22.00
N ALA A 296 5.91 -4.40 21.03
CA ALA A 296 6.60 -3.28 20.38
C ALA A 296 6.54 -1.98 21.19
N LEU A 297 5.49 -1.84 22.00
CA LEU A 297 5.13 -0.59 22.69
C LEU A 297 5.60 -0.58 24.15
N GLN A 298 5.53 -1.72 24.84
CA GLN A 298 5.82 -1.84 26.26
C GLN A 298 7.27 -2.25 26.53
N ASP A 299 7.84 -1.72 27.63
CA ASP A 299 9.10 -2.20 28.16
C ASP A 299 8.87 -3.57 28.82
N LEU A 300 9.40 -4.61 28.18
CA LEU A 300 9.39 -5.96 28.76
C LEU A 300 10.22 -5.97 30.05
N PRO A 301 9.67 -6.44 31.17
CA PRO A 301 10.43 -6.49 32.40
C PRO A 301 11.57 -7.50 32.26
N ALA A 302 12.77 -7.14 32.74
CA ALA A 302 14.01 -7.88 32.50
C ALA A 302 14.00 -9.37 32.95
N HIS A 303 13.01 -9.76 33.76
CA HIS A 303 12.82 -11.14 34.24
C HIS A 303 12.12 -12.06 33.22
N GLU A 304 11.42 -11.54 32.22
CA GLU A 304 10.78 -12.33 31.16
C GLU A 304 11.80 -12.78 30.08
N ARG A 305 12.82 -13.54 30.49
CA ARG A 305 13.92 -13.98 29.61
C ARG A 305 13.50 -14.93 28.47
N ALA A 306 12.24 -15.39 28.46
CA ALA A 306 11.66 -16.16 27.35
C ALA A 306 11.20 -15.30 26.16
N LEU A 307 10.91 -14.02 26.38
CA LEU A 307 10.57 -13.10 25.31
C LEU A 307 11.86 -12.45 24.80
N LEU A 308 12.16 -12.69 23.52
CA LEU A 308 13.33 -12.08 22.90
C LEU A 308 12.98 -10.62 22.63
N PRO A 309 13.86 -9.66 22.95
CA PRO A 309 13.64 -8.28 22.54
C PRO A 309 13.64 -8.22 21.00
N LEU A 310 12.86 -7.30 20.46
CA LEU A 310 12.85 -7.05 19.02
C LEU A 310 14.24 -6.66 18.53
N THR A 311 14.58 -7.07 17.31
CA THR A 311 15.84 -6.68 16.72
C THR A 311 15.85 -5.18 16.39
N ARG A 312 17.02 -4.54 16.44
CA ARG A 312 17.16 -3.12 16.11
C ARG A 312 16.62 -2.79 14.71
N ASN A 313 16.89 -3.67 13.74
CA ASN A 313 16.42 -3.50 12.36
C ASN A 313 14.88 -3.59 12.28
N ALA A 314 14.26 -4.52 13.03
CA ALA A 314 12.82 -4.61 13.10
C ALA A 314 12.20 -3.35 13.71
N ILE A 315 12.78 -2.82 14.79
CA ILE A 315 12.30 -1.59 15.43
C ILE A 315 12.44 -0.38 14.49
N GLN A 316 13.57 -0.27 13.78
CA GLN A 316 13.76 0.76 12.74
C GLN A 316 12.72 0.64 11.63
N GLN A 317 12.45 -0.58 11.18
CA GLN A 317 11.44 -0.83 10.17
C GLN A 317 10.03 -0.46 10.66
N LEU A 318 9.68 -0.83 11.90
CA LEU A 318 8.42 -0.45 12.53
C LEU A 318 8.30 1.06 12.73
N SER A 319 9.41 1.74 13.04
CA SER A 319 9.47 3.20 13.12
C SER A 319 9.14 3.85 11.78
N MET A 320 9.73 3.37 10.67
CA MET A 320 9.39 3.86 9.33
C MET A 320 7.93 3.52 8.94
N GLU A 321 7.42 2.36 9.35
CA GLU A 321 6.05 1.92 9.04
C GLU A 321 4.96 2.60 9.87
N HIS A 322 5.27 3.08 11.07
CA HIS A 322 4.24 3.52 12.00
C HIS A 322 4.47 4.90 12.62
N HIS A 323 5.53 5.62 12.20
CA HIS A 323 5.93 6.93 12.73
C HIS A 323 6.25 6.97 14.23
N GLY A 324 6.55 5.82 14.82
CA GLY A 324 7.02 5.78 16.19
C GLY A 324 8.48 6.22 16.29
N ILE A 325 8.81 6.93 17.37
CA ILE A 325 10.16 7.33 17.70
C ILE A 325 10.80 6.20 18.51
N ILE A 326 11.98 5.76 18.11
CA ILE A 326 12.69 4.68 18.79
C ILE A 326 13.27 5.21 20.11
N ARG A 327 12.95 4.56 21.23
CA ARG A 327 13.58 4.81 22.53
C ARG A 327 14.24 3.52 23.02
N GLY A 328 15.55 3.42 22.85
CA GLY A 328 16.29 2.20 23.20
C GLY A 328 15.85 1.00 22.34
N ARG A 329 15.07 0.07 22.91
CA ARG A 329 14.55 -1.13 22.22
C ARG A 329 13.03 -1.16 22.05
N LYS A 330 12.36 -0.02 22.28
CA LYS A 330 10.91 0.12 22.08
C LYS A 330 10.59 1.21 21.07
N LEU A 331 9.35 1.16 20.60
CA LEU A 331 8.76 2.16 19.74
C LEU A 331 7.87 3.07 20.58
N ASP A 332 8.33 4.29 20.88
CA ASP A 332 7.51 5.32 21.52
C ASP A 332 6.65 6.00 20.44
N VAL A 333 5.33 5.84 20.57
CA VAL A 333 4.38 6.59 19.75
C VAL A 333 4.17 7.93 20.42
N SER A 334 4.67 9.02 19.84
CA SER A 334 4.34 10.34 20.35
C SER A 334 2.85 10.59 20.19
N ASN A 335 2.12 10.75 21.29
CA ASN A 335 0.70 11.15 21.33
C ASN A 335 0.46 12.61 20.87
N GLY A 336 1.41 13.21 20.16
CA GLY A 336 1.26 14.56 19.61
C GLY A 336 0.22 14.54 18.49
N GLU A 337 -0.60 15.58 18.46
CA GLU A 337 -1.86 15.75 17.71
C GLU A 337 -1.79 15.53 16.18
N SER A 338 -0.63 15.24 15.61
CA SER A 338 -0.46 14.98 14.19
C SER A 338 -0.23 13.49 13.92
N HIS A 339 -1.26 12.88 13.36
CA HIS A 339 -1.38 11.53 12.79
C HIS A 339 -1.84 10.41 13.72
N ASN A 340 -3.06 9.96 13.40
CA ASN A 340 -3.86 8.84 13.91
C ASN A 340 -3.21 7.45 13.73
N ASP A 341 -1.90 7.41 13.63
CA ASP A 341 -1.19 6.30 13.06
C ASP A 341 -1.36 5.05 13.94
N LEU A 342 -1.03 5.05 15.23
CA LEU A 342 -1.14 3.83 16.05
C LEU A 342 -2.41 3.69 16.88
N LYS A 343 -3.40 4.58 16.71
CA LYS A 343 -4.70 4.38 17.34
C LYS A 343 -5.41 3.25 16.57
N ALA A 344 -5.80 2.20 17.29
CA ALA A 344 -6.77 1.25 16.74
C ALA A 344 -7.98 2.05 16.27
N PRO A 345 -8.64 1.65 15.16
CA PRO A 345 -9.84 2.34 14.70
C PRO A 345 -10.80 2.45 15.87
N GLU A 346 -11.42 3.63 16.05
CA GLU A 346 -12.32 3.88 17.17
C GLU A 346 -13.33 2.71 17.27
N GLU A 347 -13.14 1.87 18.29
CA GLU A 347 -13.93 0.66 18.46
C GLU A 347 -15.32 1.13 18.91
N TYR A 348 -16.30 1.09 18.00
CA TYR A 348 -17.69 1.20 18.40
C TYR A 348 -18.11 -0.12 19.07
N ASP A 349 -19.05 -0.06 20.01
CA ASP A 349 -19.54 -1.26 20.67
C ASP A 349 -20.41 -2.09 19.71
N SER A 350 -19.73 -2.99 18.99
CA SER A 350 -20.39 -3.91 18.06
C SER A 350 -21.35 -4.88 18.74
N ALA A 351 -21.26 -5.08 20.06
CA ALA A 351 -22.21 -5.90 20.79
C ALA A 351 -23.52 -5.15 21.00
N GLN A 352 -23.45 -3.89 21.47
CA GLN A 352 -24.61 -3.00 21.60
C GLN A 352 -25.35 -2.83 20.27
N LEU A 353 -24.61 -2.50 19.20
CA LEU A 353 -25.21 -2.35 17.86
C LEU A 353 -25.97 -3.61 17.42
N ARG A 354 -25.43 -4.79 17.69
CA ARG A 354 -26.10 -6.06 17.35
C ARG A 354 -27.36 -6.29 18.16
N GLU A 355 -27.41 -5.85 19.41
CA GLU A 355 -28.61 -5.99 20.24
C GLU A 355 -29.73 -5.07 19.74
N GLU A 356 -29.40 -3.83 19.38
CA GLU A 356 -30.34 -2.89 18.76
C GLU A 356 -30.85 -3.41 17.41
N LEU A 357 -29.96 -3.88 16.53
CA LEU A 357 -30.34 -4.38 15.21
C LEU A 357 -31.21 -5.65 15.25
N LYS A 358 -31.17 -6.44 16.34
CA LYS A 358 -32.08 -7.59 16.51
C LYS A 358 -33.52 -7.16 16.75
N GLN A 359 -33.74 -5.93 17.22
CA GLN A 359 -35.09 -5.39 17.44
C GLN A 359 -35.74 -4.93 16.12
N GLN A 360 -34.94 -4.75 15.06
CA GLN A 360 -35.44 -4.37 13.74
C GLN A 360 -35.98 -5.57 12.96
N ASN A 361 -36.98 -5.32 12.11
CA ASN A 361 -37.50 -6.33 11.21
C ASN A 361 -36.48 -6.65 10.09
N LEU A 362 -35.85 -7.82 10.17
CA LEU A 362 -34.79 -8.24 9.24
C LEU A 362 -35.31 -8.46 7.80
N ASP A 363 -36.59 -8.78 7.62
CA ASP A 363 -37.16 -9.04 6.30
C ASP A 363 -37.41 -7.74 5.54
N VAL A 364 -37.98 -6.73 6.21
CA VAL A 364 -38.09 -5.36 5.69
C VAL A 364 -36.72 -4.81 5.28
N PHE A 365 -35.68 -5.10 6.07
CA PHE A 365 -34.32 -4.70 5.73
C PHE A 365 -33.80 -5.38 4.45
N LYS A 366 -34.10 -6.66 4.22
CA LYS A 366 -33.71 -7.37 2.99
C LYS A 366 -34.37 -6.75 1.76
N GLU A 367 -35.67 -6.48 1.84
CA GLU A 367 -36.44 -5.85 0.77
C GLU A 367 -35.90 -4.46 0.44
N ARG A 368 -35.69 -3.64 1.48
CA ARG A 368 -35.07 -2.32 1.36
C ARG A 368 -33.72 -2.37 0.64
N GLN A 369 -32.88 -3.37 0.94
CA GLN A 369 -31.60 -3.55 0.26
C GLN A 369 -31.73 -4.02 -1.19
N GLN A 370 -32.71 -4.88 -1.50
CA GLN A 370 -32.94 -5.35 -2.87
C GLN A 370 -33.42 -4.21 -3.76
N ILE A 371 -34.34 -3.38 -3.26
CA ILE A 371 -34.85 -2.20 -3.95
C ILE A 371 -33.72 -1.21 -4.20
N ALA A 372 -32.90 -0.92 -3.19
CA ALA A 372 -31.74 -0.05 -3.35
C ALA A 372 -30.78 -0.57 -4.43
N LYS A 373 -30.45 -1.87 -4.44
CA LYS A 373 -29.57 -2.47 -5.46
C LYS A 373 -30.18 -2.47 -6.85
N ALA A 374 -31.49 -2.73 -6.98
CA ALA A 374 -32.19 -2.70 -8.25
C ALA A 374 -32.20 -1.29 -8.85
N ALA A 375 -32.46 -0.27 -8.01
CA ALA A 375 -32.38 1.13 -8.40
C ALA A 375 -30.96 1.53 -8.80
N GLU A 376 -29.94 1.11 -8.04
CA GLU A 376 -28.53 1.33 -8.39
C GLU A 376 -28.18 0.72 -9.76
N GLN A 377 -28.59 -0.53 -10.02
CA GLN A 377 -28.32 -1.21 -11.29
C GLN A 377 -29.02 -0.54 -12.47
N GLY A 378 -30.30 -0.22 -12.34
CA GLY A 378 -31.05 0.49 -13.38
C GLY A 378 -30.44 1.85 -13.70
N ALA A 379 -30.05 2.62 -12.67
CA ALA A 379 -29.42 3.92 -12.86
C ALA A 379 -28.04 3.81 -13.55
N ILE A 380 -27.27 2.76 -13.30
CA ILE A 380 -26.00 2.49 -14.01
C ILE A 380 -26.29 2.19 -15.49
N GLU A 381 -27.25 1.32 -15.77
CA GLU A 381 -27.61 0.94 -17.14
C GLU A 381 -28.13 2.14 -17.95
N GLU A 382 -29.05 2.92 -17.39
CA GLU A 382 -29.56 4.15 -17.99
C GLU A 382 -28.45 5.15 -18.27
N TRP A 383 -27.52 5.31 -17.34
CA TRP A 383 -26.43 6.26 -17.48
C TRP A 383 -25.49 5.87 -18.63
N PHE A 384 -25.10 4.60 -18.73
CA PHE A 384 -24.21 4.11 -19.81
C PHE A 384 -24.90 4.00 -21.17
N ASN A 385 -26.23 3.88 -21.22
CA ASN A 385 -26.98 3.95 -22.47
C ASN A 385 -26.97 5.37 -23.05
N ASN A 386 -26.90 6.40 -22.20
CA ASN A 386 -26.92 7.81 -22.60
C ASN A 386 -25.52 8.41 -22.77
N ASN A 387 -24.52 7.87 -22.09
CA ASN A 387 -23.14 8.39 -22.09
C ASN A 387 -22.13 7.30 -22.45
N GLU A 388 -21.28 7.56 -23.43
CA GLU A 388 -20.21 6.63 -23.85
C GLU A 388 -19.02 6.61 -22.87
N LEU A 389 -18.80 7.68 -22.08
CA LEU A 389 -17.65 7.82 -21.18
C LEU A 389 -18.06 8.28 -19.77
N PRO A 390 -17.65 7.61 -18.67
CA PRO A 390 -18.09 7.79 -17.27
C PRO A 390 -17.98 9.21 -16.67
N ILE A 391 -17.37 10.15 -17.39
CA ILE A 391 -17.17 11.53 -16.98
C ILE A 391 -17.42 12.41 -18.21
N THR A 392 -18.63 12.95 -18.32
CA THR A 392 -18.97 14.02 -19.26
C THR A 392 -19.25 15.30 -18.47
N GLU A 393 -19.51 16.41 -19.16
CA GLU A 393 -20.03 17.64 -18.53
C GLU A 393 -21.32 17.40 -17.72
N ALA A 394 -21.98 16.25 -17.90
CA ALA A 394 -23.23 15.86 -17.26
C ALA A 394 -23.11 15.32 -15.82
N GLY A 395 -21.90 15.30 -15.23
CA GLY A 395 -21.69 14.91 -13.83
C GLY A 395 -21.24 13.46 -13.60
N SER A 396 -21.13 13.05 -12.34
CA SER A 396 -20.64 11.71 -11.98
C SER A 396 -21.73 10.64 -12.14
N VAL A 397 -21.36 9.47 -12.71
CA VAL A 397 -22.18 8.24 -12.72
C VAL A 397 -22.74 7.96 -11.32
N TRP A 398 -21.90 8.12 -10.31
CA TRP A 398 -22.23 7.73 -8.94
C TRP A 398 -23.16 8.72 -8.25
N GLU A 399 -23.16 9.98 -8.65
CA GLU A 399 -24.16 10.95 -8.20
C GLU A 399 -25.55 10.56 -8.69
N HIS A 400 -25.69 10.23 -9.98
CA HIS A 400 -26.95 9.74 -10.55
C HIS A 400 -27.46 8.48 -9.85
N VAL A 401 -26.56 7.50 -9.66
CA VAL A 401 -26.84 6.26 -8.93
C VAL A 401 -27.25 6.52 -7.48
N SER A 402 -26.59 7.46 -6.80
CA SER A 402 -26.91 7.82 -5.42
C SER A 402 -28.31 8.45 -5.32
N ALA A 403 -28.68 9.32 -6.27
CA ALA A 403 -29.96 10.00 -6.31
C ALA A 403 -31.11 9.00 -6.58
N ALA A 404 -30.92 8.08 -7.53
CA ALA A 404 -31.87 7.02 -7.84
C ALA A 404 -32.07 6.06 -6.66
N ARG A 405 -31.00 5.73 -5.95
CA ARG A 405 -31.09 4.94 -4.73
C ARG A 405 -31.84 5.66 -3.61
N GLU A 406 -31.55 6.94 -3.38
CA GLU A 406 -32.24 7.72 -2.36
C GLU A 406 -33.73 7.90 -2.67
N SER A 407 -34.10 8.11 -3.93
CA SER A 407 -35.51 8.21 -4.34
C SER A 407 -36.24 6.88 -4.13
N ALA A 408 -35.60 5.75 -4.46
CA ALA A 408 -36.14 4.41 -4.23
C ALA A 408 -36.29 4.07 -2.74
N LEU A 409 -35.33 4.49 -1.90
CA LEU A 409 -35.44 4.32 -0.45
C LEU A 409 -36.55 5.20 0.13
N LYS A 410 -36.71 6.44 -0.35
CA LYS A 410 -37.79 7.34 0.07
C LYS A 410 -39.17 6.78 -0.33
N SER A 411 -39.30 6.22 -1.52
CA SER A 411 -40.58 5.63 -1.96
C SER A 411 -40.91 4.37 -1.17
N PHE A 412 -39.93 3.51 -0.89
CA PHE A 412 -40.11 2.35 -0.01
C PHE A 412 -40.52 2.75 1.40
N ASP A 413 -39.78 3.68 2.03
CA ASP A 413 -40.06 4.15 3.38
C ASP A 413 -41.45 4.85 3.45
N ALA A 414 -41.94 5.46 2.36
CA ALA A 414 -43.29 6.00 2.28
C ALA A 414 -44.37 4.91 2.16
N GLN A 415 -44.13 3.87 1.37
CA GLN A 415 -45.04 2.71 1.25
C GLN A 415 -45.15 1.94 2.57
N ASP A 416 -44.04 1.71 3.26
CA ASP A 416 -44.01 1.00 4.54
C ASP A 416 -44.80 1.76 5.62
N ARG A 417 -44.73 3.10 5.61
CA ARG A 417 -45.57 3.96 6.49
C ARG A 417 -47.06 3.83 6.19
N LEU A 418 -47.45 3.76 4.92
CA LEU A 418 -48.86 3.58 4.53
C LEU A 418 -49.38 2.20 4.98
N ASN A 419 -48.63 1.13 4.68
CA ASN A 419 -48.99 -0.23 5.07
C ASN A 419 -49.02 -0.42 6.61
N GLY A 420 -48.10 0.23 7.32
CA GLY A 420 -48.09 0.25 8.78
C GLY A 420 -49.32 0.96 9.39
N SER A 421 -49.86 1.99 8.73
CA SER A 421 -51.05 2.71 9.19
C SER A 421 -52.36 1.93 8.97
N GLU A 422 -52.47 1.14 7.90
CA GLU A 422 -53.63 0.28 7.64
C GLU A 422 -53.72 -0.86 8.65
N THR A 423 -52.59 -1.40 9.08
CA THR A 423 -52.54 -2.50 10.08
C THR A 423 -52.95 -2.00 11.49
N GLN A 424 -52.70 -0.73 11.81
CA GLN A 424 -53.14 -0.12 13.08
C GLN A 424 -54.63 0.30 13.04
N SER A 425 -55.17 0.60 11.86
CA SER A 425 -56.58 0.96 11.68
C SER A 425 -57.55 -0.22 11.85
N ALA A 426 -57.09 -1.45 11.59
CA ALA A 426 -57.89 -2.67 11.82
C ALA A 426 -57.89 -3.16 13.29
N THR A 427 -57.08 -2.57 14.16
CA THR A 427 -56.93 -3.00 15.58
C THR A 427 -57.40 -1.94 16.59
N LEU A 428 -57.97 -0.83 16.12
CA LEU A 428 -58.57 0.24 16.94
C LEU A 428 -60.04 -0.03 17.29
N GLN A 429 -60.33 -1.22 17.82
CA GLN A 429 -61.54 -1.47 18.62
C GLN A 429 -61.26 -2.34 19.85
N THR A 430 -60.03 -2.39 20.39
CA THR A 430 -59.84 -2.95 21.75
C THR A 430 -58.51 -2.53 22.37
N SER A 431 -58.43 -1.30 22.88
CA SER A 431 -57.66 -0.94 24.10
C SER A 431 -57.48 0.58 24.19
N GLN A 432 -58.36 1.22 24.96
CA GLN A 432 -58.03 2.48 25.61
C GLN A 432 -57.05 2.21 26.76
N SER A 433 -56.16 3.17 27.01
CA SER A 433 -55.17 3.26 28.10
C SER A 433 -53.84 2.50 27.93
N THR A 434 -52.86 3.16 27.30
CA THR A 434 -51.61 3.57 27.97
C THR A 434 -50.80 4.42 27.01
N GLY A 435 -50.62 5.70 27.37
CA GLY A 435 -49.69 6.59 26.67
C GLY A 435 -48.27 6.11 26.90
N ALA A 436 -47.64 5.57 25.87
CA ALA A 436 -46.23 5.27 25.84
C ALA A 436 -45.68 5.62 24.45
N ASN A 437 -45.15 6.84 24.37
CA ASN A 437 -44.10 7.32 23.48
C ASN A 437 -43.75 6.42 22.28
N GLN A 438 -44.09 6.93 21.10
CA GLN A 438 -43.40 6.64 19.84
C GLN A 438 -41.92 7.01 19.97
N ALA A 439 -41.13 6.14 20.59
CA ALA A 439 -39.69 6.15 20.48
C ALA A 439 -39.32 5.25 19.30
N HIS A 440 -39.30 5.82 18.08
CA HIS A 440 -38.41 5.29 17.06
C HIS A 440 -37.02 5.26 17.69
N SER A 441 -36.46 4.05 17.86
CA SER A 441 -35.14 3.84 18.43
C SER A 441 -34.11 4.51 17.53
N THR A 442 -33.82 5.78 17.83
CA THR A 442 -32.70 6.50 17.24
C THR A 442 -31.44 5.84 17.78
N THR A 443 -30.95 4.81 17.08
CA THR A 443 -29.60 4.28 17.21
C THR A 443 -28.67 5.46 17.42
N THR A 444 -28.03 5.56 18.58
CA THR A 444 -27.18 6.70 18.92
C THR A 444 -26.00 6.70 17.97
N LYS A 445 -26.12 7.45 16.87
CA LYS A 445 -25.09 7.53 15.83
C LYS A 445 -23.82 8.05 16.50
N PRO A 446 -22.68 7.35 16.38
CA PRO A 446 -21.44 7.79 16.98
C PRO A 446 -21.01 9.14 16.40
N GLU A 447 -20.25 9.94 17.15
CA GLU A 447 -19.87 11.30 16.75
C GLU A 447 -19.12 11.33 15.41
N TRP A 448 -18.24 10.35 15.15
CA TRP A 448 -17.52 10.22 13.89
C TRP A 448 -18.45 9.97 12.69
N ALA A 449 -19.68 9.47 12.89
CA ALA A 449 -20.64 9.28 11.80
C ALA A 449 -21.21 10.61 11.26
N LYS A 450 -21.07 11.71 12.03
CA LYS A 450 -21.49 13.06 11.62
C LYS A 450 -20.35 13.85 10.96
N GLN A 451 -19.10 13.41 11.13
CA GLN A 451 -17.94 14.07 10.54
C GLN A 451 -17.88 13.84 9.03
N THR A 452 -17.42 14.86 8.30
CA THR A 452 -17.20 14.79 6.85
C THR A 452 -16.14 13.75 6.52
N ARG A 453 -16.34 13.01 5.42
CA ARG A 453 -15.50 11.86 4.99
C ARG A 453 -14.17 12.32 4.39
N GLU A 454 -13.28 12.93 5.18
CA GLU A 454 -11.99 13.38 4.66
C GLU A 454 -11.08 12.18 4.35
N ILE A 455 -10.74 12.00 3.08
CA ILE A 455 -9.80 10.98 2.61
C ILE A 455 -8.53 11.69 2.19
N LYS A 456 -7.40 11.34 2.79
CA LYS A 456 -6.11 11.98 2.49
C LYS A 456 -5.34 11.17 1.47
N MET A 457 -4.90 11.80 0.39
CA MET A 457 -4.09 11.17 -0.63
C MET A 457 -2.77 11.90 -0.79
N TYR A 458 -1.67 11.16 -0.70
CA TYR A 458 -0.33 11.70 -0.87
C TYR A 458 0.32 11.19 -2.14
N TRP A 459 0.93 12.09 -2.91
CA TRP A 459 1.51 11.83 -4.22
C TRP A 459 3.02 11.94 -4.24
N ALA A 460 3.71 11.01 -4.91
CA ALA A 460 5.15 11.18 -5.19
C ALA A 460 5.42 12.37 -6.12
N ASP A 461 4.51 12.62 -7.08
CA ASP A 461 4.49 13.80 -7.95
C ASP A 461 3.05 14.32 -7.98
N LEU A 462 2.84 15.58 -7.59
CA LEU A 462 1.52 16.20 -7.55
C LEU A 462 0.86 16.28 -8.93
N ASN A 463 1.67 16.35 -10.00
CA ASN A 463 1.16 16.38 -11.37
C ASN A 463 0.48 15.07 -11.76
N ASP A 464 0.83 13.96 -11.12
CA ASP A 464 0.19 12.67 -11.39
C ASP A 464 -1.29 12.68 -10.96
N GLY A 465 -1.68 13.57 -10.04
CA GLY A 465 -3.09 13.77 -9.69
C GLY A 465 -3.96 14.34 -10.82
N LEU A 466 -3.34 14.94 -11.84
CA LEU A 466 -4.03 15.50 -13.02
C LEU A 466 -4.41 14.44 -14.06
N PHE A 467 -3.95 13.18 -13.90
CA PHE A 467 -4.39 12.10 -14.78
C PHE A 467 -5.87 11.73 -14.61
N ALA A 468 -6.49 12.11 -13.48
CA ALA A 468 -7.93 12.00 -13.32
C ALA A 468 -8.59 13.30 -13.77
N ALA A 469 -9.69 13.16 -14.52
CA ALA A 469 -10.46 14.31 -14.99
C ALA A 469 -11.08 15.12 -13.84
N SER A 470 -11.52 14.44 -12.78
CA SER A 470 -12.10 15.05 -11.58
C SER A 470 -11.86 14.20 -10.34
N TRP A 471 -11.99 14.82 -9.17
CA TRP A 471 -11.88 14.19 -7.86
C TRP A 471 -13.11 14.53 -7.01
N PRO A 472 -13.58 13.62 -6.15
CA PRO A 472 -14.67 13.94 -5.24
C PRO A 472 -14.18 14.95 -4.18
N GLY A 473 -15.04 15.90 -3.81
CA GLY A 473 -14.65 17.07 -2.99
C GLY A 473 -14.18 16.76 -1.56
N ASN A 474 -14.31 15.52 -1.11
CA ASN A 474 -13.87 15.05 0.20
C ASN A 474 -12.45 14.44 0.18
N VAL A 475 -11.76 14.45 -0.97
CA VAL A 475 -10.38 14.01 -1.10
C VAL A 475 -9.43 15.19 -0.95
N VAL A 476 -8.51 15.08 0.00
CA VAL A 476 -7.47 16.08 0.25
C VAL A 476 -6.14 15.55 -0.28
N HIS A 477 -5.52 16.31 -1.18
CA HIS A 477 -4.25 15.95 -1.79
C HIS A 477 -3.07 16.54 -1.02
N GLY A 478 -1.93 15.84 -1.03
CA GLY A 478 -0.68 16.34 -0.49
C GLY A 478 0.54 15.69 -1.13
N ALA A 479 1.72 16.22 -0.84
CA ALA A 479 2.98 15.62 -1.27
C ALA A 479 3.35 14.42 -0.38
N LEU A 480 3.82 13.35 -1.01
CA LEU A 480 4.34 12.17 -0.35
C LEU A 480 5.82 12.37 -0.02
N ALA A 481 6.21 12.05 1.22
CA ALA A 481 7.62 12.06 1.59
C ALA A 481 8.42 11.08 0.70
N PRO A 482 9.56 11.52 0.14
CA PRO A 482 10.35 10.68 -0.76
C PRO A 482 11.02 9.49 -0.06
N PHE A 483 11.14 9.53 1.27
CA PHE A 483 11.75 8.49 2.08
C PHE A 483 10.96 8.26 3.36
N GLY A 484 10.77 7.00 3.75
CA GLY A 484 10.39 6.64 5.11
C GLY A 484 11.56 6.90 6.07
N LEU A 485 11.31 7.64 7.15
CA LEU A 485 12.32 8.02 8.14
C LEU A 485 12.11 7.23 9.43
N ALA A 486 13.17 6.60 9.95
CA ALA A 486 13.19 6.10 11.32
C ALA A 486 13.79 7.18 12.23
N LYS A 487 13.02 7.64 13.21
CA LYS A 487 13.47 8.63 14.20
C LYS A 487 13.81 7.91 15.51
N ALA A 488 14.85 8.33 16.22
CA ALA A 488 15.14 7.86 17.56
C ALA A 488 15.47 9.02 18.49
N TRP A 489 15.12 8.86 19.76
CA TRP A 489 15.61 9.74 20.81
C TRP A 489 17.11 9.54 20.98
N LYS A 490 17.86 10.60 20.73
CA LYS A 490 19.28 10.67 21.07
C LYS A 490 19.46 11.65 22.22
N THR A 491 20.42 11.31 23.05
CA THR A 491 20.83 12.15 24.17
C THR A 491 22.11 12.85 23.77
N LYS A 492 22.10 14.18 23.68
CA LYS A 492 23.33 14.97 23.56
C LYS A 492 23.85 15.16 24.98
N LEU A 493 25.03 14.61 25.28
CA LEU A 493 25.82 15.17 26.37
C LEU A 493 26.35 16.49 25.84
N GLY A 494 25.92 17.61 26.41
CA GLY A 494 26.55 18.90 26.13
C GLY A 494 28.02 18.81 26.55
N LEU A 495 28.93 19.21 25.67
CA LEU A 495 30.27 19.64 26.07
C LEU A 495 30.12 21.11 26.47
N ASP A 496 30.63 21.50 27.64
CA ASP A 496 30.75 22.92 27.97
C ASP A 496 31.83 23.58 27.08
N ASP A 497 31.91 24.91 27.04
CA ASP A 497 32.88 25.67 26.22
C ASP A 497 34.35 25.32 26.56
N GLU A 498 34.61 24.67 27.70
CA GLU A 498 35.92 24.16 28.12
C GLU A 498 36.18 22.69 27.74
N GLY A 499 35.29 22.05 26.98
CA GLY A 499 35.46 20.67 26.53
C GLY A 499 35.21 19.60 27.61
N GLU A 500 34.76 20.00 28.80
CA GLU A 500 34.38 19.08 29.87
C GLU A 500 32.89 18.71 29.83
N PHE A 501 32.55 17.52 30.32
CA PHE A 501 31.17 17.09 30.48
C PHE A 501 30.61 17.65 31.80
N PRO A 502 29.66 18.61 31.79
CA PRO A 502 29.06 19.16 33.00
C PRO A 502 28.38 18.04 33.78
N LYS A 503 28.96 17.68 34.93
CA LYS A 503 28.31 16.77 35.89
C LYS A 503 27.09 17.48 36.48
N GLY A 504 25.88 17.14 36.02
CA GLY A 504 24.62 17.49 36.69
C GLY A 504 23.59 18.30 35.89
N LYS A 505 23.86 18.73 34.66
CA LYS A 505 22.82 19.36 33.80
C LYS A 505 21.90 18.30 33.18
N PRO A 506 20.59 18.60 32.98
CA PRO A 506 19.66 17.67 32.34
C PRO A 506 20.13 17.40 30.91
N GLN A 507 20.42 16.14 30.64
CA GLN A 507 20.76 15.66 29.31
C GLN A 507 19.64 16.04 28.32
N GLN A 508 19.96 16.90 27.35
CA GLN A 508 18.97 17.34 26.37
C GLN A 508 18.70 16.20 25.38
N GLN A 509 17.46 15.69 25.42
CA GLN A 509 17.00 14.67 24.48
C GLN A 509 16.46 15.35 23.22
N TYR A 510 16.90 14.87 22.05
CA TYR A 510 16.44 15.36 20.75
C TYR A 510 16.12 14.19 19.83
N GLN A 511 15.23 14.42 18.87
CA GLN A 511 14.88 13.44 17.85
C GLN A 511 15.92 13.50 16.73
N ALA A 512 16.54 12.36 16.42
CA ALA A 512 17.47 12.24 15.31
C ALA A 512 16.99 11.17 14.33
N VAL A 513 17.15 11.44 13.03
CA VAL A 513 16.94 10.42 11.99
C VAL A 513 18.05 9.38 12.10
N VAL A 514 17.66 8.10 12.24
CA VAL A 514 18.58 6.97 12.38
C VAL A 514 18.70 6.17 11.08
N SER A 515 17.62 6.05 10.31
CA SER A 515 17.64 5.39 9.01
C SER A 515 16.63 6.01 8.05
N LYS A 516 16.88 5.87 6.74
CA LYS A 516 16.00 6.30 5.65
C LYS A 516 15.74 5.13 4.71
N SER A 517 14.54 5.03 4.13
CA SER A 517 14.22 4.03 3.11
C SER A 517 13.32 4.59 2.02
N VAL A 518 13.75 4.50 0.76
CA VAL A 518 12.96 4.89 -0.42
C VAL A 518 11.75 3.96 -0.62
N HIS A 519 11.84 2.70 -0.18
CA HIS A 519 10.83 1.68 -0.45
C HIS A 519 9.79 1.55 0.66
N VAL A 520 9.86 2.40 1.68
CA VAL A 520 8.89 2.49 2.76
C VAL A 520 8.20 3.84 2.68
N ILE A 521 6.87 3.80 2.54
CA ILE A 521 6.05 5.00 2.44
C ILE A 521 5.75 5.56 3.84
N GLY A 522 5.92 6.87 4.04
CA GLY A 522 5.38 7.64 5.18
C GLY A 522 6.23 8.86 5.57
N SER A 523 5.69 9.96 6.10
CA SER A 523 4.33 10.53 6.18
C SER A 523 4.36 12.00 5.73
N GLY A 524 3.18 12.62 5.64
CA GLY A 524 2.95 13.93 5.02
C GLY A 524 3.72 15.11 5.63
N ILE A 525 3.37 16.29 5.12
CA ILE A 525 3.96 17.62 5.36
C ILE A 525 4.54 17.89 6.77
N ASN A 526 3.98 17.31 7.84
CA ASN A 526 4.40 17.50 9.23
C ASN A 526 5.58 16.62 9.69
N ASP A 527 6.17 15.78 8.84
CA ASP A 527 7.24 14.86 9.23
C ASP A 527 8.61 15.54 9.48
N GLY A 528 8.65 16.87 9.46
CA GLY A 528 9.85 17.67 9.72
C GLY A 528 10.86 17.65 8.56
N TRP A 529 10.47 17.11 7.40
CA TRP A 529 11.27 17.15 6.18
C TRP A 529 11.04 18.46 5.40
N MET A 530 9.90 19.13 5.61
CA MET A 530 9.64 20.51 5.17
C MET A 530 9.40 21.42 6.38
N PRO A 531 10.05 22.60 6.47
CA PRO A 531 9.69 23.61 7.46
C PRO A 531 8.24 24.05 7.26
N LYS A 532 7.54 24.35 8.36
CA LYS A 532 6.11 24.75 8.37
C LYS A 532 5.79 25.92 7.44
N GLU A 533 6.78 26.74 7.14
CA GLU A 533 6.67 27.91 6.25
C GLU A 533 6.47 27.52 4.77
N MET A 534 7.01 26.38 4.32
CA MET A 534 6.79 25.87 2.96
C MET A 534 5.52 25.01 2.82
N ALA A 535 4.88 24.65 3.93
CA ALA A 535 3.69 23.80 3.97
C ALA A 535 2.38 24.54 3.65
N ASN A 536 2.36 25.86 3.80
CA ASN A 536 1.17 26.70 3.61
C ASN A 536 0.96 27.18 2.16
N GLY A 537 1.65 26.56 1.20
CA GLY A 537 1.52 26.88 -0.22
C GLY A 537 0.38 26.13 -0.91
N TYR A 538 -0.76 26.81 -1.05
CA TYR A 538 -1.84 26.59 -2.02
C TYR A 538 -2.78 25.37 -1.83
N THR A 539 -4.05 25.69 -1.56
CA THR A 539 -5.19 24.76 -1.51
C THR A 539 -5.82 24.49 -2.88
N GLN A 540 -5.14 24.79 -3.98
CA GLN A 540 -5.56 24.44 -5.34
C GLN A 540 -4.32 24.20 -6.21
N PRO A 541 -4.34 23.25 -7.16
CA PRO A 541 -3.32 23.21 -8.20
C PRO A 541 -3.33 24.57 -8.92
N PRO A 542 -2.16 25.20 -9.16
CA PRO A 542 -2.13 26.53 -9.76
C PRO A 542 -2.82 26.51 -11.12
N LEU A 543 -3.88 27.30 -11.26
CA LEU A 543 -4.37 27.73 -12.57
C LEU A 543 -3.23 28.55 -13.19
N TRP A 544 -2.72 28.09 -14.33
CA TRP A 544 -1.75 28.87 -15.08
C TRP A 544 -2.47 30.04 -15.73
N GLU A 545 -2.46 31.20 -15.08
CA GLU A 545 -2.69 32.46 -15.77
C GLU A 545 -1.50 32.71 -16.69
N GLN A 546 -1.77 32.83 -18.00
CA GLN A 546 -0.78 33.32 -18.94
C GLN A 546 -0.36 34.73 -18.48
N PRO A 547 0.94 35.07 -18.48
CA PRO A 547 1.36 36.42 -18.14
C PRO A 547 0.69 37.39 -19.12
N PRO A 548 0.13 38.52 -18.64
CA PRO A 548 -0.44 39.51 -19.54
C PRO A 548 0.65 40.05 -20.46
N LEU A 549 0.31 40.12 -21.75
CA LEU A 549 1.05 40.88 -22.75
C LEU A 549 1.08 42.35 -22.29
N THR A 550 2.20 42.78 -21.71
CA THR A 550 2.51 44.20 -21.54
C THR A 550 2.90 44.77 -22.90
N GLU A 551 2.02 45.62 -23.44
CA GLU A 551 2.41 46.63 -24.44
C GLU A 551 3.33 47.67 -23.77
N PRO A 552 4.28 48.28 -24.50
CA PRO A 552 5.17 49.30 -23.95
C PRO A 552 4.51 50.68 -24.03
N GLU A 553 4.45 51.39 -22.90
CA GLU A 553 4.29 52.85 -22.90
C GLU A 553 5.68 53.50 -22.75
N GLU A 554 5.91 54.46 -23.63
CA GLU A 554 7.05 55.36 -23.72
C GLU A 554 7.03 56.39 -22.58
N ASP A 555 8.18 56.72 -21.98
CA ASP A 555 8.64 58.13 -21.87
C ASP A 555 9.98 58.28 -21.11
N PHE A 556 11.00 58.63 -21.92
CA PHE A 556 11.90 59.79 -21.82
C PHE A 556 12.65 60.23 -20.53
N THR A 557 13.93 60.61 -20.78
CA THR A 557 14.93 61.44 -20.03
C THR A 557 15.87 60.70 -19.06
N ASP A 558 17.20 60.91 -18.98
CA ASP A 558 18.21 61.67 -19.74
C ASP A 558 19.64 61.23 -19.28
N TYR A 559 20.54 60.93 -20.25
CA TYR A 559 22.04 61.05 -20.33
C TYR A 559 23.03 60.58 -19.21
N PRO A 560 24.37 60.46 -19.46
CA PRO A 560 25.19 60.38 -20.71
C PRO A 560 26.21 59.17 -20.74
N THR A 561 26.48 58.55 -21.89
CA THR A 561 27.67 58.71 -22.80
C THR A 561 29.02 58.14 -22.34
N GLU A 562 29.48 57.07 -23.02
CA GLU A 562 30.87 56.72 -23.43
C GLU A 562 30.74 55.49 -24.38
N GLN A 563 30.74 55.61 -25.72
CA GLN A 563 31.88 55.52 -26.67
C GLN A 563 32.91 54.42 -26.31
N ALA A 564 33.37 53.52 -27.16
CA ALA A 564 33.23 53.24 -28.60
C ALA A 564 33.88 51.86 -28.93
N GLU A 565 33.84 51.48 -30.21
CA GLU A 565 34.64 50.45 -30.93
C GLU A 565 33.97 49.06 -31.06
N MET A 566 33.35 48.76 -32.24
CA MET A 566 33.94 48.16 -33.46
C MET A 566 34.41 46.71 -33.25
N GLU A 567 34.32 45.74 -34.17
CA GLU A 567 33.57 45.49 -35.40
C GLU A 567 33.74 43.96 -35.64
N GLU A 568 32.69 43.32 -36.15
CA GLU A 568 32.70 42.22 -37.12
C GLU A 568 34.06 41.74 -37.73
N PHE A 569 34.32 40.42 -37.76
CA PHE A 569 34.17 39.56 -38.96
C PHE A 569 34.72 38.12 -38.77
N SER A 570 33.87 37.17 -39.18
CA SER A 570 34.12 35.90 -39.88
C SER A 570 35.29 34.94 -39.56
N ALA A 571 34.88 33.69 -39.35
CA ALA A 571 35.27 32.46 -40.07
C ALA A 571 36.76 32.06 -40.19
N ALA A 572 37.11 30.93 -39.55
CA ALA A 572 37.46 29.68 -40.25
C ALA A 572 38.09 28.66 -39.26
N SER A 573 37.52 27.45 -39.24
CA SER A 573 38.16 26.17 -38.86
C SER A 573 39.21 25.81 -39.94
N PRO A 574 40.29 24.99 -39.73
CA PRO A 574 40.20 23.67 -39.09
C PRO A 574 41.43 23.08 -38.35
N GLN A 575 41.11 22.07 -37.51
CA GLN A 575 41.87 20.85 -37.14
C GLN A 575 43.35 20.99 -36.71
N GLU A 576 43.69 20.62 -35.47
CA GLU A 576 44.22 19.27 -35.15
C GLU A 576 44.44 19.05 -33.64
N LYS A 577 44.61 17.77 -33.30
CA LYS A 577 44.61 17.11 -31.99
C LYS A 577 45.77 17.53 -31.08
N VAL A 578 45.58 17.47 -29.75
CA VAL A 578 46.21 16.49 -28.83
C VAL A 578 45.94 16.86 -27.35
N ALA A 579 45.46 15.86 -26.63
CA ALA A 579 45.42 15.59 -25.19
C ALA A 579 45.97 16.61 -24.15
N SER A 580 45.15 16.88 -23.11
CA SER A 580 45.52 16.73 -21.69
C SER A 580 44.27 16.85 -20.79
N ARG A 581 43.88 15.74 -20.17
CA ARG A 581 43.89 15.47 -18.70
C ARG A 581 42.86 16.24 -17.88
N SER A 582 41.73 15.56 -17.66
CA SER A 582 40.73 15.82 -16.62
C SER A 582 41.26 15.51 -15.22
N ALA A 583 40.94 16.38 -14.26
CA ALA A 583 41.07 16.15 -12.82
C ALA A 583 39.96 15.20 -12.32
N PRO A 584 40.19 14.42 -11.25
CA PRO A 584 39.18 13.49 -10.72
C PRO A 584 38.30 14.19 -9.68
N GLU A 585 36.98 14.12 -9.87
CA GLU A 585 36.00 14.29 -8.80
C GLU A 585 35.95 13.01 -7.96
N GLU A 586 36.18 13.18 -6.66
CA GLU A 586 36.07 12.14 -5.64
C GLU A 586 34.61 11.69 -5.50
N TYR A 587 34.33 10.45 -5.89
CA TYR A 587 33.10 9.76 -5.51
C TYR A 587 33.31 9.10 -4.15
N GLU A 588 32.50 9.51 -3.18
CA GLU A 588 32.38 8.83 -1.88
C GLU A 588 31.86 7.39 -2.08
N ASP A 589 32.64 6.43 -1.58
CA ASP A 589 32.33 5.01 -1.55
C ASP A 589 31.07 4.72 -0.72
N VAL A 590 29.97 4.38 -1.38
CA VAL A 590 28.83 3.72 -0.76
C VAL A 590 29.20 2.25 -0.50
N VAL A 591 29.65 1.97 0.73
CA VAL A 591 29.87 0.60 1.22
C VAL A 591 28.54 -0.14 1.27
N VAL A 592 28.23 -0.91 0.21
CA VAL A 592 27.13 -1.87 0.19
C VAL A 592 27.58 -3.11 0.96
N GLU A 593 27.09 -3.27 2.20
CA GLU A 593 27.27 -4.51 2.96
C GLU A 593 26.66 -5.71 2.20
N ALA A 594 27.52 -6.57 1.68
CA ALA A 594 27.11 -7.81 1.05
C ALA A 594 26.50 -8.77 2.07
N ARG A 595 25.23 -9.15 1.87
CA ARG A 595 24.58 -10.22 2.64
C ARG A 595 25.38 -11.53 2.54
N PRO A 596 25.54 -12.31 3.62
CA PRO A 596 26.26 -13.57 3.57
C PRO A 596 25.54 -14.57 2.64
N ARG A 597 26.21 -14.97 1.57
CA ARG A 597 25.77 -16.07 0.69
C ARG A 597 25.70 -17.36 1.50
N GLY A 598 24.51 -17.95 1.57
CA GLY A 598 24.29 -19.27 2.18
C GLY A 598 25.12 -20.36 1.50
N PHE A 599 25.30 -21.49 2.18
CA PHE A 599 26.14 -22.64 1.78
C PHE A 599 25.96 -23.08 0.31
N TRP A 600 24.75 -22.96 -0.24
CA TRP A 600 24.43 -23.29 -1.64
C TRP A 600 24.98 -22.31 -2.69
N GLY A 601 25.33 -21.08 -2.30
CA GLY A 601 25.97 -20.09 -3.17
C GLY A 601 27.45 -20.35 -3.42
N ARG A 602 28.12 -21.19 -2.60
CA ARG A 602 29.54 -21.56 -2.78
C ARG A 602 29.74 -22.77 -3.67
N VAL A 603 28.77 -23.69 -3.73
CA VAL A 603 28.88 -24.93 -4.54
C VAL A 603 28.69 -24.67 -6.04
N ARG A 604 27.95 -23.62 -6.42
CA ARG A 604 27.68 -23.30 -7.83
C ARG A 604 28.85 -22.65 -8.59
N GLY A 605 29.93 -22.29 -7.90
CA GLY A 605 31.12 -21.68 -8.51
C GLY A 605 32.19 -22.66 -8.99
N LEU A 606 32.01 -23.97 -8.76
CA LEU A 606 33.04 -25.00 -9.06
C LEU A 606 32.74 -25.88 -10.28
N PHE A 607 31.59 -25.73 -10.95
CA PHE A 607 31.20 -26.52 -12.14
C PHE A 607 30.71 -25.67 -13.31
N GLY A 608 31.28 -24.47 -13.47
CA GLY A 608 30.93 -23.57 -14.56
C GLY A 608 32.16 -22.92 -15.18
N ARG A 609 32.90 -23.69 -15.99
CA ARG A 609 33.61 -23.21 -17.17
C ARG A 609 33.25 -24.12 -18.33
#